data_AF-A0AAV2Q9M1-F1
#
_entry.id   AF-A0AAV2Q9M1-F1
#
_cell.length_a   1.000
_cell.length_b   1.000
_cell.length_c   1.000
_cell.angle_alpha   90.00
_cell.angle_beta   90.00
_cell.angle_gamma   90.00
#
_symmetry.space_group_name_H-M   'P 1'
#
loop_
_entity.id
_entity.type
_entity.pdbx_description
1 polymer ?
#
loop_
_entity_poly.entity_id
_entity_poly.type
_entity_poly.pdbx_seq_one_letter_code
_entity_poly.pdbx_strand_id
1 'polypeptide(L)'
;KDSYERELLSMLARAQFINTTETNPCHQDFYQRLNVSEKDVLVIFFKVEESLKRYRESIYWTTLFMCLGSFGLEPREGHKGLYRLRYGPAHLFLIASPASPYSSIKPVDLEVFSATEE
;
A
#
# COMPACT_ATOMS: atom_id res chain seq x y z
N LYS A 1 -3.61 18.15 -13.91
CA LYS A 1 -4.24 17.43 -12.78
C LYS A 1 -4.94 16.17 -13.27
N ASP A 2 -5.75 16.26 -14.34
CA ASP A 2 -6.51 15.13 -14.88
C ASP A 2 -5.70 14.05 -15.60
N SER A 3 -4.50 14.38 -16.11
CA SER A 3 -3.61 13.39 -16.70
C SER A 3 -3.05 12.43 -15.65
N TYR A 4 -2.64 12.97 -14.49
CA TYR A 4 -2.13 12.19 -13.37
C TYR A 4 -3.17 11.21 -12.82
N GLU A 5 -4.40 11.70 -12.58
CA GLU A 5 -5.50 10.84 -12.11
C GLU A 5 -5.82 9.73 -13.12
N ARG A 6 -5.83 10.05 -14.42
CA ARG A 6 -6.06 9.04 -15.47
C ARG A 6 -4.98 7.97 -15.51
N GLU A 7 -3.71 8.37 -15.43
CA GLU A 7 -2.59 7.42 -15.40
C GLU A 7 -2.65 6.54 -14.15
N LEU A 8 -2.89 7.14 -12.98
CA LEU A 8 -3.02 6.41 -11.72
C LEU A 8 -4.16 5.38 -11.78
N LEU A 9 -5.33 5.78 -12.26
CA LEU A 9 -6.47 4.88 -12.42
C LEU A 9 -6.16 3.77 -13.44
N SER A 10 -5.45 4.07 -14.53
CA SER A 10 -5.01 3.06 -15.49
C SER A 10 -4.03 2.04 -14.88
N MET A 11 -3.17 2.46 -13.93
CA MET A 11 -2.29 1.55 -13.20
C MET A 11 -3.08 0.69 -12.21
N LEU A 12 -4.03 1.29 -11.48
CA LEU A 12 -4.88 0.59 -10.52
C LEU A 12 -5.78 -0.45 -11.20
N ALA A 13 -6.25 -0.19 -12.41
CA ALA A 13 -7.09 -1.10 -13.19
C ALA A 13 -6.40 -2.43 -13.55
N ARG A 14 -5.05 -2.47 -13.53
CA ARG A 14 -4.24 -3.65 -13.85
C ARG A 14 -3.40 -4.13 -12.66
N ALA A 15 -3.71 -3.63 -11.46
CA ALA A 15 -2.93 -3.93 -10.28
C ALA A 15 -3.26 -5.33 -9.74
N GLN A 16 -2.22 -5.98 -9.21
CA GLN A 16 -2.34 -7.20 -8.43
C GLN A 16 -2.54 -6.81 -6.97
N PHE A 17 -3.61 -7.32 -6.37
CA PHE A 17 -3.93 -7.04 -4.99
C PHE A 17 -3.30 -8.11 -4.10
N ILE A 18 -2.50 -7.68 -3.13
CA ILE A 18 -1.78 -8.58 -2.22
C ILE A 18 -2.73 -9.01 -1.11
N ASN A 19 -2.93 -10.33 -0.96
CA ASN A 19 -3.62 -10.90 0.18
C ASN A 19 -2.66 -10.94 1.38
N THR A 20 -2.81 -9.99 2.31
CA THR A 20 -1.90 -9.85 3.44
C THR A 20 -2.09 -10.91 4.53
N THR A 21 -3.15 -11.72 4.45
CA THR A 21 -3.32 -12.89 5.32
C THR A 21 -2.40 -14.03 4.91
N GLU A 22 -2.17 -14.22 3.61
CA GLU A 22 -1.27 -15.25 3.08
C GLU A 22 0.18 -14.77 3.02
N THR A 23 0.39 -13.49 2.72
CA THR A 23 1.72 -12.88 2.55
C THR A 23 1.80 -11.62 3.40
N ASN A 24 2.14 -11.80 4.68
CA ASN A 24 2.24 -10.71 5.65
C ASN A 24 3.42 -9.78 5.32
N PRO A 25 3.19 -8.47 5.12
CA PRO A 25 4.24 -7.47 4.90
C PRO A 25 5.34 -7.44 5.95
N CYS A 26 5.09 -7.85 7.20
CA CYS A 26 6.06 -7.82 8.29
C CYS A 26 7.03 -9.02 8.29
N HIS A 27 6.74 -10.08 7.52
CA HIS A 27 7.65 -11.22 7.44
C HIS A 27 8.88 -10.87 6.61
N GLN A 28 10.06 -11.31 7.07
CA GLN A 28 11.34 -11.01 6.39
C GLN A 28 11.39 -11.52 4.94
N ASP A 29 10.64 -12.58 4.63
CA ASP A 29 10.57 -13.19 3.32
C ASP A 29 9.43 -12.62 2.44
N PHE A 30 8.69 -11.61 2.91
CA PHE A 30 7.68 -10.90 2.12
C PHE A 30 8.24 -10.51 0.75
N TYR A 31 9.47 -9.98 0.75
CA TYR A 31 10.20 -9.55 -0.43
C TYR A 31 10.64 -10.68 -1.38
N GLN A 32 10.67 -11.92 -0.90
CA GLN A 32 11.16 -13.07 -1.65
C GLN A 32 10.01 -13.92 -2.21
N ARG A 33 8.81 -13.78 -1.64
CA ARG A 33 7.62 -14.55 -2.02
C ARG A 33 6.95 -14.04 -3.29
N LEU A 34 7.14 -12.77 -3.66
CA LEU A 34 6.53 -12.19 -4.86
C LEU A 34 7.53 -12.18 -6.02
N ASN A 35 7.24 -12.96 -7.06
CA ASN A 35 7.97 -12.90 -8.33
C ASN A 35 7.39 -11.77 -9.19
N VAL A 36 8.15 -10.69 -9.36
CA VAL A 36 7.66 -9.42 -9.93
C VAL A 36 8.55 -8.90 -11.05
N SER A 37 7.97 -8.10 -11.93
CA SER A 37 8.60 -7.45 -13.08
C SER A 37 8.39 -5.92 -13.04
N GLU A 38 9.07 -5.20 -13.94
CA GLU A 38 8.98 -3.73 -14.02
C GLU A 38 7.58 -3.21 -14.35
N LYS A 39 6.78 -4.03 -15.02
CA LYS A 39 5.43 -3.67 -15.44
C LYS A 39 4.44 -3.87 -14.30
N ASP A 40 4.77 -4.63 -13.26
CA ASP A 40 3.80 -4.99 -12.24
C ASP A 40 3.46 -3.81 -11.34
N VAL A 41 2.18 -3.76 -10.96
CA VAL A 41 1.62 -2.80 -10.02
C VAL A 41 0.98 -3.62 -8.91
N LEU A 42 1.55 -3.55 -7.73
CA LEU A 42 1.06 -4.23 -6.54
C LEU A 42 0.28 -3.24 -5.69
N VAL A 43 -0.79 -3.70 -5.04
CA VAL A 43 -1.56 -2.89 -4.10
C VAL A 43 -1.72 -3.62 -2.79
N ILE A 44 -1.46 -2.91 -1.70
CA ILE A 44 -1.84 -3.31 -0.34
C ILE A 44 -2.83 -2.27 0.17
N PHE A 45 -3.96 -2.74 0.67
CA PHE A 45 -4.87 -1.91 1.45
C PHE A 45 -4.47 -1.99 2.90
N PHE A 46 -4.31 -0.85 3.57
CA PHE A 46 -3.98 -0.80 4.99
C PHE A 46 -5.03 -0.02 5.78
N LYS A 47 -5.22 -0.41 7.03
CA LYS A 47 -6.35 0.01 7.85
C LYS A 47 -6.13 1.41 8.37
N VAL A 48 -7.08 2.30 8.12
CA VAL A 48 -7.11 3.67 8.63
C VAL A 48 -8.51 4.01 9.11
N GLU A 49 -8.73 3.95 10.42
CA GLU A 49 -10.03 4.27 11.05
C GLU A 49 -10.18 5.77 11.38
N GLU A 50 -9.05 6.45 11.56
CA GLU A 50 -8.99 7.88 11.88
C GLU A 50 -8.68 8.74 10.65
N SER A 51 -8.60 10.06 10.82
CA SER A 51 -8.19 10.93 9.71
C SER A 51 -6.78 10.57 9.22
N LEU A 52 -6.54 10.66 7.90
CA LEU A 52 -5.21 10.41 7.32
C LEU A 52 -4.09 11.22 7.98
N LYS A 53 -4.40 12.44 8.43
CA LYS A 53 -3.45 13.28 9.16
C LYS A 53 -3.02 12.61 10.46
N ARG A 54 -4.00 12.25 11.30
CA ARG A 54 -3.76 11.63 12.61
C ARG A 54 -3.08 10.27 12.47
N TYR A 55 -3.47 9.47 11.47
CA TYR A 55 -2.83 8.20 11.19
C TYR A 55 -1.34 8.34 10.89
N ARG A 56 -0.93 9.34 10.09
CA ARG A 56 0.50 9.60 9.80
C ARG A 56 1.32 10.01 11.03
N GLU A 57 0.67 10.55 12.05
CA GLU A 57 1.29 10.92 13.32
C GLU A 57 1.31 9.74 14.32
N SER A 58 0.66 8.62 13.98
CA SER A 58 0.54 7.44 14.84
C SER A 58 1.74 6.49 14.72
N ILE A 59 1.90 5.62 15.72
CA ILE A 59 2.88 4.53 15.69
C ILE A 59 2.61 3.54 14.55
N TYR A 60 1.35 3.32 14.18
CA TYR A 60 0.94 2.39 13.12
C TYR A 60 1.49 2.78 11.75
N TRP A 61 1.65 4.09 11.50
CA TRP A 61 2.33 4.56 10.31
C TRP A 61 3.78 4.11 10.29
N THR A 62 4.52 4.34 11.37
CA THR A 62 5.91 3.87 11.51
C THR A 62 6.00 2.35 11.38
N THR A 63 5.14 1.59 12.06
CA THR A 63 5.09 0.13 12.00
C THR A 63 4.86 -0.39 10.59
N LEU A 64 3.96 0.23 9.81
CA LEU A 64 3.73 -0.13 8.40
C LEU A 64 5.02 -0.07 7.57
N PHE A 65 5.81 1.00 7.71
CA PHE A 65 7.08 1.14 6.99
C PHE A 65 8.16 0.21 7.51
N MET A 66 8.18 -0.07 8.83
CA MET A 66 9.09 -1.05 9.40
C MET A 66 8.84 -2.45 8.84
N CYS A 67 7.58 -2.87 8.79
CA CYS A 67 7.19 -4.15 8.19
C CYS A 67 7.65 -4.23 6.73
N LEU A 68 7.38 -3.18 5.96
CA LEU A 68 7.80 -3.09 4.58
C LEU A 68 9.33 -2.93 4.39
N GLY A 69 10.18 -3.00 5.41
CA GLY A 69 11.63 -2.98 5.21
C GLY A 69 12.19 -1.63 4.74
N SER A 70 12.91 -0.98 5.63
CA SER A 70 13.43 0.37 5.45
C SER A 70 14.68 0.44 4.56
N PHE A 71 14.53 0.45 3.23
CA PHE A 71 15.53 1.08 2.35
C PHE A 71 15.01 2.44 1.88
N GLY A 72 15.21 3.48 2.69
CA GLY A 72 15.12 4.89 2.25
C GLY A 72 13.74 5.37 1.79
N LEU A 73 12.66 4.78 2.30
CA LEU A 73 11.30 5.19 2.01
C LEU A 73 10.93 6.43 2.84
N GLU A 74 11.41 7.61 2.45
CA GLU A 74 10.75 8.84 2.89
C GLU A 74 9.31 8.78 2.36
N PRO A 75 8.28 8.92 3.21
CA PRO A 75 6.92 8.96 2.74
C PRO A 75 6.73 10.23 1.90
N ARG A 76 6.85 10.07 0.58
CA ARG A 76 6.44 11.10 -0.38
C ARG A 76 4.97 11.39 -0.14
N GLU A 77 4.60 12.67 -0.12
CA GLU A 77 3.23 13.10 0.17
C GLU A 77 2.21 12.22 -0.56
N GLY A 78 1.43 11.48 0.22
CA GLY A 78 0.41 10.59 -0.33
C GLY A 78 -0.67 11.38 -1.04
N HIS A 79 -1.06 10.92 -2.22
CA HIS A 79 -2.14 11.53 -2.99
C HIS A 79 -3.48 10.91 -2.57
N LYS A 80 -4.31 11.67 -1.85
CA LYS A 80 -5.63 11.22 -1.37
C LYS A 80 -5.58 9.86 -0.61
N GLY A 81 -4.56 9.66 0.23
CA GLY A 81 -4.39 8.42 0.99
C GLY A 81 -3.81 7.24 0.21
N LEU A 82 -3.34 7.46 -1.03
CA LEU A 82 -2.51 6.52 -1.78
C LEU A 82 -1.04 6.94 -1.69
N TYR A 83 -0.17 6.00 -1.35
CA TYR A 83 1.28 6.19 -1.27
C TYR A 83 1.97 5.29 -2.29
N ARG A 84 2.86 5.86 -3.09
CA ARG A 84 3.58 5.16 -4.17
C ARG A 84 4.99 4.83 -3.70
N LEU A 85 5.34 3.55 -3.73
CA LEU A 85 6.65 3.01 -3.38
C LEU A 85 7.15 2.10 -4.51
N ARG A 86 8.38 1.59 -4.34
CA ARG A 86 9.00 0.62 -5.23
C ARG A 86 9.26 -0.67 -4.45
N TYR A 87 8.89 -1.79 -5.06
CA TYR A 87 9.19 -3.13 -4.57
C TYR A 87 10.05 -3.79 -5.64
N GLY A 88 11.37 -3.79 -5.46
CA GLY A 88 12.32 -4.15 -6.53
C GLY A 88 12.00 -3.43 -7.86
N PRO A 89 11.73 -4.16 -8.95
CA PRO A 89 11.36 -3.56 -10.23
C PRO A 89 9.90 -3.07 -10.30
N ALA A 90 9.00 -3.53 -9.43
CA ALA A 90 7.58 -3.24 -9.50
C ALA A 90 7.18 -1.93 -8.79
N HIS A 91 6.00 -1.42 -9.15
CA HIS A 91 5.31 -0.40 -8.35
C HIS A 91 4.57 -1.05 -7.19
N LEU A 92 4.70 -0.47 -6.00
CA LEU A 92 3.86 -0.83 -4.84
C LEU A 92 3.02 0.37 -4.43
N PHE A 93 1.71 0.22 -4.40
CA PHE A 93 0.77 1.22 -3.94
C PHE A 93 0.16 0.81 -2.61
N LEU A 94 0.28 1.68 -1.60
CA LEU A 94 -0.41 1.52 -0.32
C LEU A 94 -1.65 2.40 -0.34
N ILE A 95 -2.82 1.82 -0.10
CA ILE A 95 -4.10 2.53 -0.10
C ILE A 95 -4.69 2.48 1.30
N ALA A 96 -4.85 3.66 1.92
CA ALA A 96 -5.51 3.82 3.21
C ALA A 96 -7.00 3.49 3.09
N SER A 97 -7.47 2.43 3.74
CA SER A 97 -8.86 1.97 3.67
C SER A 97 -9.56 2.03 5.03
N PRO A 98 -10.80 2.58 5.10
CA PRO A 98 -11.63 3.13 4.02
C PRO A 98 -11.37 4.63 3.71
N ALA A 99 -10.37 5.25 4.33
CA ALA A 99 -10.18 6.71 4.27
C ALA A 99 -9.85 7.28 2.88
N SER A 100 -9.33 6.47 1.95
CA SER A 100 -8.99 6.87 0.59
C SER A 100 -10.18 6.69 -0.36
N PRO A 101 -10.42 7.60 -1.33
CA PRO A 101 -11.39 7.36 -2.40
C PRO A 101 -11.05 6.13 -3.26
N TYR A 102 -9.77 5.71 -3.31
CA TYR A 102 -9.35 4.52 -4.03
C TYR A 102 -9.70 3.22 -3.31
N SER A 103 -10.20 3.26 -2.06
CA SER A 103 -10.70 2.08 -1.36
C SER A 103 -11.87 1.40 -2.07
N SER A 104 -12.57 2.13 -2.95
CA SER A 104 -13.65 1.61 -3.79
C SER A 104 -13.24 0.47 -4.73
N ILE A 105 -11.95 0.32 -5.06
CA ILE A 105 -11.46 -0.76 -5.93
C ILE A 105 -11.13 -2.05 -5.15
N LYS A 106 -11.17 -2.00 -3.81
CA LYS A 106 -10.86 -3.16 -2.97
C LYS A 106 -11.94 -4.23 -3.16
N PRO A 107 -11.58 -5.49 -3.50
CA PRO A 107 -12.53 -6.60 -3.47
C PRO A 107 -13.10 -6.78 -2.06
N VAL A 108 -14.34 -7.25 -1.96
CA VAL A 108 -15.02 -7.43 -0.67
C VAL A 108 -14.25 -8.40 0.22
N ASP A 109 -13.81 -9.53 -0.33
CA ASP A 109 -13.14 -10.62 0.39
C ASP A 109 -11.62 -10.41 0.60
N LEU A 110 -11.09 -9.27 0.16
CA LEU A 110 -9.68 -8.94 0.38
C LEU A 110 -9.51 -8.24 1.73
N GLU A 111 -8.73 -8.85 2.61
CA GLU A 111 -8.41 -8.29 3.92
C GLU A 111 -7.60 -7.00 3.83
N VAL A 112 -7.79 -6.15 4.84
CA VAL A 112 -7.06 -4.88 4.98
C VAL A 112 -5.96 -5.07 6.00
N PHE A 113 -4.72 -4.81 5.59
CA PHE A 113 -3.56 -4.94 6.47
C PHE A 113 -3.65 -4.00 7.67
N SER A 114 -3.55 -4.56 8.88
CA SER A 114 -3.49 -3.79 10.11
C SER A 114 -2.06 -3.79 10.61
N ALA A 115 -1.38 -2.64 10.56
CA ALA A 115 -0.07 -2.48 11.16
C ALA A 115 -0.24 -2.43 12.69
N THR A 116 -0.19 -3.57 13.35
CA THR A 116 -0.20 -3.67 14.83
C THR A 116 1.22 -3.90 15.33
N GLU A 117 1.51 -3.39 16.52
CA GLU A 117 2.65 -3.90 17.29
C GLU A 117 2.27 -5.33 17.72
N GLU A 118 3.08 -6.32 17.33
CA GLU A 118 2.98 -7.68 17.90
C GLU A 118 3.45 -7.70 19.36
#